data_AF-A0A3M1P0M8-F1
#
_entry.id   AF-A0A3M1P0M8-F1
#
_cell.length_a   1.000
_cell.length_b   1.000
_cell.length_c   1.000
_cell.angle_alpha   90.00
_cell.angle_beta   90.00
_cell.angle_gamma   90.00
#
_symmetry.space_group_name_H-M   'P 1'
#
loop_
_entity.id
_entity.type
_entity.pdbx_description
1 polymer ?
#
loop_
_entity_poly.entity_id
_entity_poly.type
_entity_poly.pdbx_seq_one_letter_code
_entity_poly.pdbx_strand_id
1 'polypeptide(L)'
;MNIMIAYKEHEAAGYPQRVAEVTPAPMLSVGGPVYAPPYEAPLEDELAWHLVKYLRRSVRLHSQVRVPTPCGVFWVDFVLEHNGRYVAIECGALDEEVDERQQRYRDALIMGTGAFEALYRFRGQDLFHHMEDLIYLLSRAHPALFTERAHINLERLASPEARAVERPGRGTEITLRYEDETDPARACVRVKRLRLKCATDWVRDHDEALAEYGATLPMARTA
;
A
#
# COMPACT_ATOMS: atom_id res chain seq x y z
N MET A 1 -34.28 6.09 49.63
CA MET A 1 -34.79 5.32 48.49
C MET A 1 -33.75 5.47 47.38
N ASN A 2 -32.85 4.48 47.26
CA ASN A 2 -31.71 4.54 46.32
C ASN A 2 -32.18 4.20 44.91
N ILE A 3 -31.88 5.08 43.94
CA ILE A 3 -32.07 4.81 42.53
C ILE A 3 -30.77 4.21 42.00
N MET A 4 -30.78 2.91 41.68
CA MET A 4 -29.71 2.26 40.92
C MET A 4 -29.85 2.67 39.45
N ILE A 5 -28.81 3.28 38.90
CA ILE A 5 -28.66 3.47 37.45
C ILE A 5 -28.01 2.20 36.91
N ALA A 6 -28.77 1.37 36.21
CA ALA A 6 -28.24 0.28 35.42
C ALA A 6 -27.73 0.84 34.08
N TYR A 7 -26.43 0.72 33.83
CA TYR A 7 -25.85 1.01 32.53
C TYR A 7 -26.24 -0.11 31.56
N LYS A 8 -27.00 0.25 30.54
CA LYS A 8 -27.30 -0.63 29.40
C LYS A 8 -26.05 -0.63 28.52
N GLU A 9 -25.42 -1.78 28.37
CA GLU A 9 -24.31 -1.98 27.44
C GLU A 9 -24.74 -1.52 26.05
N HIS A 10 -24.04 -0.53 25.51
CA HIS A 10 -24.14 -0.18 24.10
C HIS A 10 -23.47 -1.31 23.32
N GLU A 11 -24.29 -2.15 22.67
CA GLU A 11 -23.86 -2.98 21.57
C GLU A 11 -23.13 -2.09 20.54
N ALA A 12 -21.85 -2.36 20.36
CA ALA A 12 -21.02 -1.67 19.40
C ALA A 12 -21.63 -1.82 18.00
N ALA A 13 -21.95 -0.68 17.39
CA ALA A 13 -22.41 -0.57 16.02
C ALA A 13 -21.52 -1.42 15.11
N GLY A 14 -22.15 -2.36 14.40
CA GLY A 14 -21.49 -3.33 13.54
C GLY A 14 -20.55 -2.64 12.56
N TYR A 15 -19.30 -3.08 12.56
CA TYR A 15 -18.37 -2.81 11.46
C TYR A 15 -19.04 -3.22 10.15
N PRO A 16 -18.97 -2.39 9.09
CA PRO A 16 -19.48 -2.79 7.78
C PRO A 16 -18.85 -4.13 7.37
N GLN A 17 -19.70 -5.03 6.89
CA GLN A 17 -19.33 -6.36 6.40
C GLN A 17 -18.13 -6.25 5.45
N ARG A 18 -17.17 -7.17 5.62
CA ARG A 18 -15.91 -7.30 4.87
C ARG A 18 -16.15 -7.18 3.36
N VAL A 19 -15.98 -5.99 2.79
CA VAL A 19 -15.85 -5.80 1.35
C VAL A 19 -14.40 -6.16 1.02
N ALA A 20 -14.24 -7.13 0.14
CA ALA A 20 -13.05 -7.95 -0.11
C ALA A 20 -12.65 -8.88 1.05
N GLU A 21 -12.96 -10.18 0.88
CA GLU A 21 -12.06 -11.20 1.41
C GLU A 21 -10.72 -11.02 0.68
N VAL A 22 -9.83 -10.23 1.26
CA VAL A 22 -8.41 -10.53 1.12
C VAL A 22 -8.30 -11.94 1.66
N THR A 23 -8.22 -12.93 0.78
CA THR A 23 -7.86 -14.29 1.16
C THR A 23 -6.34 -14.30 1.17
N PRO A 24 -5.67 -13.98 2.30
CA PRO A 24 -4.26 -14.28 2.38
C PRO A 24 -4.11 -15.79 2.12
N ALA A 25 -3.04 -16.19 1.45
CA ALA A 25 -2.63 -17.59 1.40
C ALA A 25 -2.72 -18.19 2.83
N PRO A 26 -3.10 -19.48 2.97
CA PRO A 26 -3.64 -20.07 4.20
C PRO A 26 -2.99 -19.57 5.49
N MET A 27 -3.83 -19.03 6.39
CA MET A 27 -3.51 -18.37 7.67
C MET A 27 -2.92 -19.32 8.74
N LEU A 28 -1.80 -19.97 8.44
CA LEU A 28 -1.09 -20.82 9.40
C LEU A 28 0.36 -20.34 9.56
N SER A 29 0.62 -19.61 10.64
CA SER A 29 1.72 -19.87 11.59
C SER A 29 2.25 -18.60 12.27
N VAL A 30 2.80 -18.82 13.45
CA VAL A 30 3.63 -17.91 14.23
C VAL A 30 4.87 -17.56 13.40
N GLY A 31 4.84 -16.47 12.64
CA GLY A 31 5.95 -16.07 11.78
C GLY A 31 5.93 -14.58 11.50
N GLY A 32 7.12 -13.97 11.49
CA GLY A 32 7.29 -12.57 11.10
C GLY A 32 7.40 -12.41 9.58
N PRO A 33 8.00 -11.32 9.09
CA PRO A 33 8.19 -11.12 7.66
C PRO A 33 9.16 -12.18 7.14
N VAL A 34 8.78 -12.88 6.07
CA VAL A 34 9.58 -13.96 5.45
C VAL A 34 9.88 -13.58 4.01
N TYR A 35 11.16 -13.67 3.64
CA TYR A 35 11.57 -13.67 2.24
C TYR A 35 11.44 -15.10 1.73
N ALA A 36 10.57 -15.29 0.73
CA ALA A 36 10.06 -16.58 0.27
C ALA A 36 9.97 -16.59 -1.26
N PRO A 37 11.11 -16.62 -1.98
CA PRO A 37 11.11 -16.75 -3.43
C PRO A 37 10.48 -18.09 -3.87
N PRO A 38 10.01 -18.21 -5.12
CA PRO A 38 10.12 -17.21 -6.19
C PRO A 38 9.03 -16.12 -6.14
N TYR A 39 9.38 -14.93 -6.62
CA TYR A 39 8.46 -13.84 -6.92
C TYR A 39 8.28 -13.69 -8.44
N GLU A 40 7.23 -13.00 -8.89
CA GLU A 40 6.88 -12.94 -10.33
C GLU A 40 7.94 -12.19 -11.15
N ALA A 41 8.58 -11.18 -10.56
CA ALA A 41 9.61 -10.38 -11.22
C ALA A 41 10.89 -10.24 -10.38
N PRO A 42 12.07 -10.05 -11.01
CA PRO A 42 13.33 -9.83 -10.28
C PRO A 42 13.29 -8.63 -9.32
N LEU A 43 12.62 -7.53 -9.71
CA LEU A 43 12.48 -6.37 -8.82
C LEU A 43 11.59 -6.64 -7.60
N GLU A 44 10.60 -7.54 -7.74
CA GLU A 44 9.80 -7.97 -6.58
C GLU A 44 10.67 -8.76 -5.60
N ASP A 45 11.54 -9.65 -6.12
CA ASP A 45 12.49 -10.41 -5.31
C ASP A 45 13.43 -9.49 -4.52
N GLU A 46 14.04 -8.52 -5.21
CA GLU A 46 14.94 -7.54 -4.60
C GLU A 46 14.22 -6.69 -3.54
N LEU A 47 13.01 -6.20 -3.85
CA LEU A 47 12.22 -5.44 -2.89
C LEU A 47 11.88 -6.28 -1.65
N ALA A 48 11.44 -7.53 -1.82
CA ALA A 48 11.12 -8.42 -0.72
C ALA A 48 12.37 -8.70 0.14
N TRP A 49 13.51 -9.00 -0.49
CA TRP A 49 14.79 -9.21 0.18
C TRP A 49 15.20 -8.01 1.03
N HIS A 50 15.03 -6.79 0.51
CA HIS A 50 15.31 -5.57 1.26
C HIS A 50 14.29 -5.30 2.38
N LEU A 51 12.99 -5.39 2.11
CA LEU A 51 11.94 -5.07 3.07
C LEU A 51 12.02 -5.93 4.35
N VAL A 52 12.17 -7.25 4.23
CA VAL A 52 12.10 -8.17 5.38
C VAL A 52 13.18 -7.88 6.44
N LYS A 53 14.29 -7.25 6.05
CA LYS A 53 15.40 -6.85 6.96
C LYS A 53 14.96 -5.77 7.96
N TYR A 54 13.97 -4.96 7.60
CA TYR A 54 13.60 -3.75 8.32
C TYR A 54 12.25 -3.85 9.04
N LEU A 55 11.37 -4.74 8.56
CA LEU A 55 10.03 -4.96 9.10
C LEU A 55 10.06 -5.54 10.52
N ARG A 56 9.06 -5.19 11.34
CA ARG A 56 8.88 -5.80 12.66
C ARG A 56 8.48 -7.26 12.52
N ARG A 57 8.85 -8.08 13.51
CA ARG A 57 8.43 -9.49 13.61
C ARG A 57 6.92 -9.70 13.68
N SER A 58 6.14 -8.68 14.04
CA SER A 58 4.67 -8.74 14.05
C SER A 58 4.05 -8.44 12.68
N VAL A 59 4.84 -7.99 11.71
CA VAL A 59 4.37 -7.72 10.35
C VAL A 59 4.44 -8.99 9.53
N ARG A 60 3.40 -9.23 8.74
CA ARG A 60 3.41 -10.25 7.68
C ARG A 60 3.57 -9.58 6.32
N LEU A 61 4.41 -10.17 5.48
CA LEU A 61 4.55 -9.82 4.07
C LEU A 61 3.85 -10.92 3.27
N HIS A 62 2.79 -10.54 2.56
CA HIS A 62 2.09 -11.41 1.61
C HIS A 62 2.50 -11.00 0.21
N SER A 63 2.75 -11.95 -0.68
CA SER A 63 2.97 -11.68 -2.11
C SER A 63 1.77 -12.13 -2.95
N GLN A 64 1.59 -11.51 -4.11
CA GLN A 64 0.58 -11.88 -5.12
C GLN A 64 -0.82 -12.06 -4.50
N VAL A 65 -1.29 -11.01 -3.84
CA VAL A 65 -2.57 -11.02 -3.12
C VAL A 65 -3.72 -10.76 -4.09
N ARG A 66 -4.69 -11.68 -4.09
CA ARG A 66 -5.90 -11.56 -4.90
C ARG A 66 -6.87 -10.55 -4.30
N VAL A 67 -7.32 -9.61 -5.12
CA VAL A 67 -8.27 -8.57 -4.74
C VAL A 67 -9.49 -8.63 -5.68
N PRO A 68 -10.59 -9.26 -5.25
CA PRO A 68 -11.85 -9.21 -5.98
C PRO A 68 -12.40 -7.79 -6.00
N THR A 69 -12.78 -7.32 -7.19
CA THR A 69 -13.43 -6.03 -7.44
C THR A 69 -14.70 -6.23 -8.27
N PRO A 70 -15.59 -5.23 -8.37
CA PRO A 70 -16.77 -5.32 -9.24
C PRO A 70 -16.45 -5.62 -10.72
N CYS A 71 -15.25 -5.28 -11.18
CA CYS A 71 -14.84 -5.43 -12.57
C CYS A 71 -13.97 -6.68 -12.84
N GLY A 72 -13.67 -7.48 -11.81
CA GLY A 72 -12.79 -8.64 -11.93
C GLY A 72 -11.86 -8.81 -10.73
N VAL A 73 -10.92 -9.75 -10.83
CA VAL A 73 -9.91 -9.99 -9.79
C VAL A 73 -8.59 -9.38 -10.23
N PHE A 74 -8.04 -8.50 -9.42
CA PHE A 74 -6.68 -7.99 -9.57
C PHE A 74 -5.72 -8.71 -8.63
N TRP A 75 -4.43 -8.66 -8.96
CA TRP A 75 -3.35 -9.16 -8.12
C TRP A 75 -2.56 -7.96 -7.61
N VAL A 76 -2.19 -7.97 -6.35
CA VAL A 76 -1.34 -6.96 -5.72
C VAL A 76 -0.03 -7.62 -5.34
N ASP A 77 1.09 -7.08 -5.82
CA ASP A 77 2.40 -7.73 -5.73
C ASP A 77 2.79 -8.00 -4.27
N PHE A 78 2.60 -7.02 -3.39
CA PHE A 78 2.83 -7.18 -1.96
C PHE A 78 1.77 -6.53 -1.07
N VAL A 79 1.47 -7.17 0.05
CA VAL A 79 0.66 -6.60 1.14
C VAL A 79 1.39 -6.77 2.47
N LEU A 80 1.63 -5.65 3.14
CA LEU A 80 2.11 -5.60 4.52
C LEU A 80 0.91 -5.60 5.47
N GLU A 81 0.82 -6.62 6.31
CA GLU A 81 -0.23 -6.74 7.32
C GLU A 81 0.33 -6.51 8.72
N HIS A 82 -0.34 -5.65 9.49
CA HIS A 82 -0.03 -5.44 10.90
C HIS A 82 -1.29 -5.05 11.68
N ASN A 83 -1.63 -5.81 12.73
CA ASN A 83 -2.78 -5.56 13.60
C ASN A 83 -4.11 -5.37 12.83
N GLY A 84 -4.35 -6.20 11.81
CA GLY A 84 -5.56 -6.13 10.98
C GLY A 84 -5.62 -4.93 10.03
N ARG A 85 -4.49 -4.23 9.83
CA ARG A 85 -4.34 -3.17 8.82
C ARG A 85 -3.45 -3.65 7.70
N TYR A 86 -3.77 -3.23 6.49
CA TYR A 86 -3.11 -3.68 5.27
C TYR A 86 -2.59 -2.47 4.49
N VAL A 87 -1.32 -2.54 4.09
CA VAL A 87 -0.68 -1.58 3.17
C VAL A 87 -0.25 -2.35 1.94
N ALA A 88 -0.78 -1.99 0.79
CA ALA A 88 -0.47 -2.61 -0.49
C ALA A 88 0.72 -1.90 -1.17
N ILE A 89 1.53 -2.67 -1.89
CA ILE A 89 2.65 -2.19 -2.70
C ILE A 89 2.57 -2.88 -4.06
N GLU A 90 2.67 -2.07 -5.12
CA GLU A 90 2.78 -2.51 -6.50
C GLU A 90 4.13 -2.08 -7.08
N CYS A 91 4.79 -3.00 -7.76
CA CYS A 91 6.08 -2.83 -8.41
C CYS A 91 5.85 -2.62 -9.91
N GLY A 92 6.27 -1.48 -10.44
CA GLY A 92 6.32 -1.28 -11.89
C GLY A 92 7.46 -2.08 -12.51
N ALA A 93 7.31 -2.47 -13.77
CA ALA A 93 8.41 -2.99 -14.56
C ALA A 93 9.45 -1.89 -14.90
N LEU A 94 10.66 -2.31 -15.27
CA LEU A 94 11.77 -1.39 -15.61
C LEU A 94 11.50 -0.59 -16.88
N ASP A 95 10.97 -1.24 -17.92
CA ASP A 95 10.92 -0.73 -19.29
C ASP A 95 9.52 -0.79 -19.91
N GLU A 96 8.46 -0.88 -19.10
CA GLU A 96 7.09 -0.92 -19.61
C GLU A 96 6.48 0.48 -19.71
N GLU A 97 5.98 0.81 -20.90
CA GLU A 97 5.02 1.89 -21.08
C GLU A 97 3.70 1.48 -20.42
N VAL A 98 3.37 2.16 -19.33
CA VAL A 98 2.13 1.94 -18.59
C VAL A 98 1.05 2.85 -19.16
N ASP A 99 -0.11 2.28 -19.52
CA ASP A 99 -1.33 3.08 -19.68
C ASP A 99 -1.73 3.67 -18.32
N GLU A 100 -1.36 4.93 -18.09
CA GLU A 100 -1.59 5.65 -16.84
C GLU A 100 -3.08 5.67 -16.47
N ARG A 101 -3.98 5.73 -17.46
CA ARG A 101 -5.43 5.75 -17.22
C ARG A 101 -5.92 4.39 -16.76
N GLN A 102 -5.52 3.31 -17.44
CA GLN A 102 -5.89 1.96 -17.05
C GLN A 102 -5.35 1.62 -15.65
N GLN A 103 -4.10 1.98 -15.38
CA GLN A 103 -3.49 1.81 -14.06
C GLN A 103 -4.23 2.60 -12.99
N ARG A 104 -4.58 3.86 -13.26
CA ARG A 104 -5.36 4.70 -12.35
C ARG A 104 -6.71 4.08 -12.02
N TYR A 105 -7.42 3.54 -13.01
CA TYR A 105 -8.68 2.83 -12.80
C TYR A 105 -8.51 1.53 -12.00
N ARG A 106 -7.48 0.72 -12.30
CA ARG A 106 -7.15 -0.47 -11.52
C ARG A 106 -6.89 -0.13 -10.06
N ASP A 107 -6.01 0.84 -9.80
CA ASP A 107 -5.66 1.29 -8.45
C ASP A 107 -6.91 1.78 -7.69
N ALA A 108 -7.79 2.53 -8.35
CA ALA A 108 -9.03 3.04 -7.75
C ALA A 108 -10.05 1.93 -7.47
N LEU A 109 -10.17 0.91 -8.33
CA LEU A 109 -11.01 -0.26 -8.08
C LEU A 109 -10.49 -1.10 -6.91
N ILE A 110 -9.17 -1.30 -6.84
CA ILE A 110 -8.50 -1.98 -5.71
C ILE A 110 -8.75 -1.22 -4.41
N MET A 111 -8.51 0.10 -4.40
CA MET A 111 -8.73 0.94 -3.21
C MET A 111 -10.20 1.00 -2.80
N GLY A 112 -11.12 1.01 -3.77
CA GLY A 112 -12.56 1.03 -3.51
C GLY A 112 -13.12 -0.21 -2.83
N THR A 113 -12.35 -1.31 -2.78
CA THR A 113 -12.71 -2.46 -1.94
C THR A 113 -12.70 -2.14 -0.44
N GLY A 114 -11.95 -1.11 -0.03
CA GLY A 114 -11.74 -0.79 1.38
C GLY A 114 -10.76 -1.74 2.10
N ALA A 115 -10.14 -2.68 1.38
CA ALA A 115 -9.21 -3.66 1.96
C ALA A 115 -7.92 -3.04 2.49
N PHE A 116 -7.45 -1.95 1.88
CA PHE A 116 -6.14 -1.35 2.15
C PHE A 116 -6.26 0.05 2.75
N GLU A 117 -5.42 0.34 3.74
CA GLU A 117 -5.27 1.70 4.27
C GLU A 117 -4.62 2.62 3.22
N ALA A 118 -3.63 2.08 2.52
CA ALA A 118 -2.90 2.74 1.45
C ALA A 118 -2.41 1.73 0.40
N LEU A 119 -2.32 2.19 -0.85
CA LEU A 119 -1.68 1.51 -1.96
C LEU A 119 -0.51 2.38 -2.43
N TYR A 120 0.70 1.84 -2.37
CA TYR A 120 1.90 2.44 -2.93
C TYR A 120 2.19 1.83 -4.28
N ARG A 121 2.54 2.66 -5.25
CA ARG A 121 3.04 2.21 -6.54
C ARG A 121 4.41 2.81 -6.78
N PHE A 122 5.38 1.92 -6.92
CA PHE A 122 6.76 2.27 -7.24
C PHE A 122 7.03 2.01 -8.71
N ARG A 123 7.74 2.93 -9.39
CA ARG A 123 8.23 2.66 -10.75
C ARG A 123 9.39 1.67 -10.67
N GLY A 124 9.56 0.82 -11.69
CA GLY A 124 10.65 -0.15 -11.70
C GLY A 124 12.03 0.51 -11.64
N GLN A 125 12.22 1.62 -12.39
CA GLN A 125 13.47 2.40 -12.37
C GLN A 125 13.76 2.98 -10.98
N ASP A 126 12.73 3.43 -10.26
CA ASP A 126 12.89 3.95 -8.90
C ASP A 126 13.27 2.85 -7.92
N LEU A 127 12.64 1.67 -8.03
CA LEU A 127 13.02 0.50 -7.23
C LEU A 127 14.47 0.08 -7.50
N PHE A 128 14.88 0.09 -8.75
CA PHE A 128 16.21 -0.34 -9.15
C PHE A 128 17.31 0.62 -8.68
N HIS A 129 17.07 1.93 -8.74
CA HIS A 129 18.10 2.94 -8.45
C HIS A 129 18.04 3.51 -7.04
N HIS A 130 16.87 3.50 -6.39
CA HIS A 130 16.60 4.27 -5.17
C HIS A 130 15.83 3.44 -4.13
N MET A 131 16.10 2.13 -4.06
CA MET A 131 15.44 1.19 -3.16
C MET A 131 15.40 1.67 -1.70
N GLU A 132 16.54 2.14 -1.18
CA GLU A 132 16.67 2.61 0.21
C GLU A 132 15.79 3.83 0.49
N ASP A 133 15.70 4.77 -0.46
CA ASP A 133 14.87 5.97 -0.34
C ASP A 133 13.38 5.59 -0.32
N LEU A 134 12.96 4.67 -1.19
CA LEU A 134 11.58 4.18 -1.22
C LEU A 134 11.19 3.49 0.09
N ILE A 135 12.05 2.62 0.62
CA ILE A 135 11.81 1.93 1.90
C ILE A 135 11.84 2.93 3.06
N TYR A 136 12.71 3.93 3.02
CA TYR A 136 12.74 5.01 4.00
C TYR A 136 11.45 5.86 3.98
N LEU A 137 10.94 6.22 2.80
CA LEU A 137 9.67 6.93 2.69
C LEU A 137 8.51 6.09 3.25
N LEU A 138 8.50 4.79 2.96
CA LEU A 138 7.51 3.85 3.49
C LEU A 138 7.61 3.73 5.02
N SER A 139 8.83 3.67 5.57
CA SER A 139 9.06 3.58 7.02
C SER A 139 8.61 4.83 7.76
N ARG A 140 8.80 6.01 7.17
CA ARG A 140 8.29 7.27 7.71
C ARG A 140 6.78 7.38 7.64
N ALA A 141 6.16 6.85 6.58
CA ALA A 141 4.71 6.88 6.42
C ALA A 141 4.00 5.87 7.34
N HIS A 142 4.64 4.72 7.58
CA HIS A 142 4.09 3.62 8.38
C HIS A 142 5.07 3.14 9.46
N PRO A 143 5.41 3.99 10.45
CA PRO A 143 6.46 3.68 11.42
C PRO A 143 6.17 2.44 12.27
N ALA A 144 4.90 2.08 12.44
CA ALA A 144 4.47 0.88 13.15
C ALA A 144 4.83 -0.42 12.43
N LEU A 145 5.16 -0.40 11.13
CA LEU A 145 5.57 -1.60 10.37
C LEU A 145 7.06 -1.91 10.55
N PHE A 146 7.87 -0.93 10.97
CA PHE A 146 9.33 -1.01 10.96
C PHE A 146 9.89 -1.03 12.38
N THR A 147 11.02 -1.72 12.57
CA THR A 147 11.73 -1.73 13.85
C THR A 147 12.36 -0.37 14.14
N GLU A 148 12.63 -0.06 15.41
CA GLU A 148 13.33 1.18 15.78
C GLU A 148 14.72 1.26 15.12
N ARG A 149 15.43 0.13 15.10
CA ARG A 149 16.73 0.01 14.42
C ARG A 149 16.63 0.26 12.92
N ALA A 150 15.53 -0.17 12.30
CA ALA A 150 15.31 0.09 10.88
C ALA A 150 15.20 1.58 10.58
N HIS A 151 14.51 2.37 11.42
CA HIS A 151 14.41 3.82 11.22
C HIS A 151 15.78 4.48 11.22
N ILE A 152 16.62 4.16 12.20
CA ILE A 152 18.00 4.69 12.30
C ILE A 152 18.84 4.29 11.09
N ASN A 153 18.75 3.03 10.67
CA ASN A 153 19.53 2.51 9.54
C ASN A 153 19.08 3.15 8.22
N LEU A 154 17.77 3.16 7.96
CA LEU A 154 17.19 3.70 6.73
C LEU A 154 17.42 5.20 6.63
N GLU A 155 17.33 5.95 7.73
CA GLU A 155 17.66 7.39 7.73
C GLU A 155 19.11 7.68 7.35
N ARG A 156 20.05 6.79 7.72
CA ARG A 156 21.45 6.93 7.33
C ARG A 156 21.72 6.57 5.88
N LEU A 157 20.96 5.61 5.34
CA LEU A 157 21.08 5.17 3.95
C LEU A 157 20.33 6.09 2.99
N ALA A 158 19.28 6.75 3.47
CA ALA A 158 18.47 7.64 2.66
C ALA A 158 19.24 8.87 2.21
N SER A 159 18.97 9.27 0.96
CA SER A 159 19.48 10.49 0.37
C SER A 159 19.06 11.74 1.17
N PRO A 160 19.81 12.86 1.06
CA PRO A 160 19.36 14.15 1.57
C PRO A 160 17.95 14.54 1.09
N GLU A 161 17.64 14.28 -0.17
CA GLU A 161 16.37 14.57 -0.83
C GLU A 161 15.22 13.80 -0.18
N ALA A 162 15.36 12.49 0.00
CA ALA A 162 14.35 11.67 0.65
C ALA A 162 14.14 12.09 2.12
N ARG A 163 15.20 12.48 2.83
CA ARG A 163 15.12 13.01 4.20
C ARG A 163 14.42 14.36 4.27
N ALA A 164 14.62 15.22 3.28
CA ALA A 164 14.02 16.56 3.22
C ALA A 164 12.51 16.54 2.96
N VAL A 165 11.96 15.44 2.45
CA VAL A 165 10.50 15.29 2.27
C VAL A 165 9.81 15.50 3.61
N GLU A 166 8.98 16.55 3.72
CA GLU A 166 8.09 16.68 4.86
C GLU A 166 7.16 15.47 4.91
N ARG A 167 6.86 14.97 6.13
CA ARG A 167 6.08 13.72 6.35
C ARG A 167 5.04 13.58 5.26
N PRO A 168 5.09 12.56 4.39
CA PRO A 168 4.41 12.60 3.11
C PRO A 168 2.93 12.88 3.34
N GLY A 169 2.58 14.16 3.17
CA GLY A 169 1.33 14.77 3.59
C GLY A 169 0.21 14.31 2.68
N ARG A 170 -1.02 14.81 2.87
CA ARG A 170 -2.26 14.36 2.19
C ARG A 170 -2.22 14.12 0.67
N GLY A 171 -1.16 14.48 -0.05
CA GLY A 171 -1.01 14.24 -1.48
C GLY A 171 -0.92 12.76 -1.87
N THR A 172 -1.26 12.53 -3.14
CA THR A 172 -1.28 11.24 -3.83
C THR A 172 0.03 10.87 -4.51
N GLU A 173 0.98 11.79 -4.57
CA GLU A 173 2.28 11.59 -5.22
C GLU A 173 3.38 12.27 -4.41
N ILE A 174 4.53 11.60 -4.32
CA ILE A 174 5.78 12.13 -3.78
C ILE A 174 6.77 12.14 -4.94
N THR A 175 7.43 13.28 -5.16
CA THR A 175 8.47 13.41 -6.18
C THR A 175 9.75 13.87 -5.54
N LEU A 176 10.83 13.11 -5.72
CA LEU A 176 12.20 13.49 -5.36
C LEU A 176 12.95 13.85 -6.62
N ARG A 177 13.82 14.86 -6.55
CA ARG A 177 14.72 15.24 -7.63
C ARG A 177 16.13 15.32 -7.07
N TYR A 178 17.05 14.58 -7.67
CA TYR A 178 18.45 14.50 -7.26
C TYR A 178 19.25 15.47 -8.14
N GLU A 179 19.77 16.54 -7.53
CA GLU A 179 20.40 17.64 -8.28
C GLU A 179 21.73 17.23 -8.92
N ASP A 180 22.45 16.30 -8.28
CA ASP A 180 23.76 15.83 -8.74
C ASP A 180 23.68 14.69 -9.78
N GLU A 181 22.47 14.22 -10.09
CA GLU A 181 22.28 13.09 -10.99
C GLU A 181 22.02 13.55 -12.43
N THR A 182 22.85 13.03 -13.35
CA THR A 182 22.83 13.41 -14.77
C THR A 182 22.06 12.41 -15.62
N ASP A 183 21.88 11.18 -15.14
CA ASP A 183 21.05 10.17 -15.78
C ASP A 183 19.56 10.49 -15.51
N PRO A 184 18.76 10.83 -16.54
CA PRO A 184 17.34 11.13 -16.34
C PRO A 184 16.55 10.00 -15.67
N ALA A 185 16.97 8.74 -15.85
CA ALA A 185 16.32 7.57 -15.24
C ALA A 185 16.54 7.51 -13.72
N ARG A 186 17.57 8.20 -13.22
CA ARG A 186 17.96 8.26 -11.81
C ARG A 186 17.68 9.62 -11.19
N ALA A 187 17.57 10.66 -12.00
CA ALA A 187 17.43 12.04 -11.54
C ALA A 187 16.13 12.32 -10.79
N CYS A 188 15.15 11.41 -10.83
CA CYS A 188 13.87 11.61 -10.17
C CYS A 188 13.24 10.30 -9.70
N VAL A 189 12.75 10.29 -8.45
CA VAL A 189 11.86 9.25 -7.91
C VAL A 189 10.42 9.76 -7.89
N ARG A 190 9.46 8.93 -8.29
CA ARG A 190 8.02 9.20 -8.18
C ARG A 190 7.32 8.06 -7.47
N VAL A 191 6.73 8.36 -6.32
CA VAL A 191 5.92 7.40 -5.56
C VAL A 191 4.49 7.84 -5.59
N LYS A 192 3.64 7.05 -6.25
CA LYS A 192 2.19 7.24 -6.16
C LYS A 192 1.67 6.52 -4.92
N ARG A 193 0.77 7.17 -4.19
CA ARG A 193 0.17 6.68 -2.96
C ARG A 193 -1.31 7.04 -2.88
N LEU A 194 -2.17 6.05 -2.99
CA LEU A 194 -3.60 6.22 -2.76
C LEU A 194 -3.94 5.90 -1.31
N ARG A 195 -4.91 6.61 -0.72
CA ARG A 195 -5.34 6.43 0.67
C ARG A 195 -6.85 6.36 0.79
N LEU A 196 -7.34 5.37 1.52
CA LEU A 196 -8.78 5.14 1.65
C LEU A 196 -9.51 6.34 2.29
N LYS A 197 -8.91 6.95 3.32
CA LYS A 197 -9.53 7.99 4.15
C LYS A 197 -9.49 9.42 3.56
N CYS A 198 -9.02 9.60 2.33
CA CYS A 198 -9.00 10.89 1.65
C CYS A 198 -9.82 10.78 0.36
N ALA A 199 -11.11 11.12 0.46
CA ALA A 199 -12.13 10.84 -0.55
C ALA A 199 -11.90 11.51 -1.91
N THR A 200 -11.11 12.58 -2.00
CA THR A 200 -10.90 13.29 -3.28
C THR A 200 -9.88 12.61 -4.20
N ASP A 201 -9.15 11.62 -3.71
CA ASP A 201 -7.94 11.15 -4.40
C ASP A 201 -8.15 9.89 -5.25
N TRP A 202 -9.20 9.12 -4.98
CA TRP A 202 -9.48 7.88 -5.71
C TRP A 202 -10.97 7.63 -5.97
N VAL A 203 -11.90 8.29 -5.24
CA VAL A 203 -13.35 8.03 -5.40
C VAL A 203 -13.85 8.43 -6.78
N ARG A 204 -13.42 9.59 -7.29
CA ARG A 204 -13.75 10.00 -8.67
C ARG A 204 -13.20 8.99 -9.68
N ASP A 205 -11.95 8.58 -9.53
CA ASP A 205 -11.32 7.62 -10.43
C ASP A 205 -11.99 6.23 -10.35
N HIS A 206 -12.59 5.89 -9.20
CA HIS A 206 -13.38 4.67 -9.01
C HIS A 206 -14.71 4.74 -9.75
N ASP A 207 -15.44 5.85 -9.63
CA ASP A 207 -16.70 6.06 -10.35
C ASP A 207 -16.47 6.09 -11.87
N GLU A 208 -15.40 6.76 -12.32
CA GLU A 208 -14.96 6.76 -13.72
C GLU A 208 -14.61 5.35 -14.21
N ALA A 209 -13.87 4.57 -13.40
CA ALA A 209 -13.52 3.19 -13.73
C ALA A 209 -14.76 2.30 -13.86
N LEU A 210 -15.69 2.38 -12.92
CA LEU A 210 -16.94 1.60 -12.97
C LEU A 210 -17.75 1.93 -14.24
N ALA A 211 -17.86 3.21 -14.58
CA ALA A 211 -18.52 3.66 -15.80
C ALA A 211 -17.83 3.12 -17.07
N GLU A 212 -16.50 3.19 -17.14
CA GLU A 212 -15.71 2.67 -18.26
C GLU A 212 -15.93 1.17 -18.46
N TYR A 213 -15.94 0.40 -17.36
CA TYR A 213 -16.12 -1.05 -17.40
C TYR A 213 -17.59 -1.50 -17.46
N GLY A 214 -18.55 -0.57 -17.50
CA GLY A 214 -19.98 -0.88 -17.49
C GLY A 214 -20.44 -1.60 -16.22
N ALA A 215 -19.70 -1.44 -15.11
CA ALA A 215 -20.00 -2.03 -13.83
C ALA A 215 -20.84 -1.08 -12.98
N THR A 216 -21.82 -1.62 -12.27
CA THR A 216 -22.57 -0.88 -11.24
C THR A 216 -22.25 -1.49 -9.89
N LEU A 217 -21.95 -0.67 -8.88
CA LEU A 217 -21.90 -1.17 -7.52
C LEU A 217 -23.27 -1.80 -7.19
N PRO A 218 -23.32 -3.00 -6.59
CA PRO A 218 -24.56 -3.42 -5.95
C PRO A 218 -24.86 -2.35 -4.92
N MET A 219 -25.93 -1.57 -5.14
CA MET A 219 -26.34 -0.56 -4.17
C MET A 219 -26.38 -1.25 -2.81
N ALA A 220 -25.52 -0.81 -1.89
CA ALA A 220 -25.65 -1.20 -0.51
C ALA A 220 -27.06 -0.77 -0.11
N ARG A 221 -27.97 -1.75 0.04
CA ARG A 221 -29.25 -1.51 0.67
C ARG A 221 -28.89 -1.03 2.08
N THR A 222 -28.96 0.27 2.28
CA THR A 222 -28.97 0.88 3.61
C THR A 222 -30.09 0.20 4.38
N ALA A 223 -29.71 -0.62 5.35
CA ALA A 223 -30.57 -1.15 6.40
C ALA A 223 -30.23 -0.42 7.70
#